data_AF-A0A1I5QXI8-F1
#
_entry.id   AF-A0A1I5QXI8-F1
#
_cell.length_a   1.000
_cell.length_b   1.000
_cell.length_c   1.000
_cell.angle_alpha   90.00
_cell.angle_beta   90.00
_cell.angle_gamma   90.00
#
_symmetry.space_group_name_H-M   'P 1'
#
loop_
_entity.id
_entity.type
_entity.pdbx_description
1 polymer ?
#
loop_
_entity_poly.entity_id
_entity_poly.type
_entity_poly.pdbx_seq_one_letter_code
_entity_poly.pdbx_strand_id
1 'polypeptide(L)'
;MVTTVGTSTDIKDLVENFILLERDAIAAYDEVIARLDSPARKERVSQFKSDHERHLDELTRLAARVGANVPQEPDAKSMLTTGEVQLADMAGGDGAILKAMSTNETDTVTAYERGCDNTAVPVEDRAIFARALEDERSHKAWMEAEAKAA
;
A
#
# COMPACT_ATOMS: atom_id res chain seq x y z
N MET A 1 3.02 -12.09 -1.27
CA MET A 1 2.66 -12.94 -2.44
C MET A 1 3.59 -12.51 -3.57
N VAL A 2 3.30 -12.68 -4.87
CA VAL A 2 3.93 -11.83 -5.89
C VAL A 2 2.82 -10.96 -6.45
N THR A 3 2.85 -9.66 -6.16
CA THR A 3 1.88 -8.73 -6.75
C THR A 3 1.98 -8.74 -8.28
N THR A 4 0.86 -8.58 -8.98
CA THR A 4 0.84 -8.34 -10.43
C THR A 4 0.67 -6.86 -10.77
N VAL A 5 0.45 -6.01 -9.77
CA VAL A 5 0.34 -4.55 -9.95
C VAL A 5 1.66 -4.00 -10.49
N GLY A 6 1.57 -2.95 -11.32
CA GLY A 6 2.71 -2.34 -12.00
C GLY A 6 3.10 -3.00 -13.33
N THR A 7 2.51 -4.15 -13.72
CA THR A 7 2.88 -4.88 -14.94
C THR A 7 2.01 -4.60 -16.16
N SER A 8 0.87 -3.91 -16.00
CA SER A 8 -0.03 -3.61 -17.10
C SER A 8 0.64 -2.75 -18.17
N THR A 9 0.41 -3.06 -19.44
CA THR A 9 0.89 -2.26 -20.59
C THR A 9 -0.12 -1.20 -21.03
N ASP A 10 -1.34 -1.24 -20.50
CA ASP A 10 -2.35 -0.18 -20.69
C ASP A 10 -2.39 0.71 -19.46
N ILE A 11 -2.32 2.03 -19.67
CA ILE A 11 -2.26 3.01 -18.59
C ILE A 11 -3.54 3.04 -17.74
N LYS A 12 -4.70 2.74 -18.33
CA LYS A 12 -5.96 2.75 -17.58
C LYS A 12 -6.02 1.57 -16.64
N ASP A 13 -5.76 0.38 -17.18
CA ASP A 13 -5.68 -0.85 -16.38
C ASP A 13 -4.59 -0.72 -15.31
N LEU A 14 -3.46 -0.08 -15.62
CA LEU A 14 -2.39 0.17 -14.67
C LEU A 14 -2.89 1.02 -13.49
N VAL A 15 -3.49 2.18 -13.77
CA VAL A 15 -3.97 3.11 -12.75
C VAL A 15 -5.11 2.50 -11.93
N GLU A 16 -6.02 1.76 -12.56
CA GLU A 16 -7.10 1.03 -11.87
C GLU A 16 -6.56 0.02 -10.86
N ASN A 17 -5.53 -0.74 -11.25
CA ASN A 17 -4.89 -1.71 -10.35
C ASN A 17 -4.16 -1.02 -9.18
N PHE A 18 -3.53 0.13 -9.39
CA PHE A 18 -2.92 0.91 -8.31
C PHE A 18 -3.98 1.50 -7.37
N ILE A 19 -5.12 1.98 -7.88
CA ILE A 19 -6.21 2.45 -7.03
C ILE A 19 -6.74 1.34 -6.11
N LEU A 20 -6.88 0.12 -6.64
CA LEU A 20 -7.27 -1.04 -5.83
C LEU A 20 -6.22 -1.36 -4.77
N LEU A 21 -4.94 -1.34 -5.15
CA LEU A 21 -3.82 -1.57 -4.22
C LEU A 21 -3.84 -0.56 -3.05
N GLU A 22 -4.00 0.73 -3.32
CA GLU A 22 -4.04 1.76 -2.26
C GLU A 22 -5.24 1.61 -1.35
N ARG A 23 -6.42 1.25 -1.88
CA ARG A 23 -7.60 0.98 -1.05
C ARG A 23 -7.37 -0.20 -0.12
N ASP A 24 -6.77 -1.27 -0.63
CA ASP A 24 -6.43 -2.45 0.16
C ASP A 24 -5.38 -2.13 1.24
N ALA A 25 -4.39 -1.31 0.91
CA ALA A 25 -3.41 -0.81 1.87
C ALA A 25 -4.11 -0.01 2.97
N ILE A 26 -4.89 1.01 2.63
CA ILE A 26 -5.63 1.85 3.59
C ILE A 26 -6.47 1.00 4.56
N ALA A 27 -7.18 -0.01 4.04
CA ALA A 27 -7.98 -0.92 4.87
C ALA A 27 -7.09 -1.74 5.84
N ALA A 28 -5.95 -2.26 5.37
CA ALA A 28 -4.99 -2.97 6.21
C ALA A 28 -4.38 -2.07 7.30
N TYR A 29 -4.11 -0.80 6.98
CA TYR A 29 -3.64 0.18 7.97
C TYR A 29 -4.69 0.45 9.05
N ASP A 30 -5.97 0.64 8.68
CA ASP A 30 -7.06 0.83 9.64
C ASP A 30 -7.16 -0.37 10.60
N GLU A 31 -7.04 -1.58 10.07
CA GLU A 31 -7.02 -2.81 10.85
C GLU A 31 -5.86 -2.88 11.84
N VAL A 32 -4.66 -2.47 11.42
CA VAL A 32 -3.45 -2.49 12.24
C VAL A 32 -3.50 -1.44 13.33
N ILE A 33 -3.93 -0.21 13.00
CA ILE A 33 -4.10 0.88 13.98
C ILE A 33 -5.07 0.47 15.09
N ALA A 34 -6.14 -0.25 14.74
CA ALA A 34 -7.10 -0.76 15.71
C ALA A 34 -6.47 -1.77 16.68
N ARG A 35 -5.53 -2.60 16.21
CA ARG A 35 -4.95 -3.75 16.94
C ARG A 35 -3.68 -3.46 17.71
N LEU A 36 -2.89 -2.47 17.29
CA LEU A 36 -1.67 -2.09 18.01
C LEU A 36 -2.00 -1.71 19.46
N ASP A 37 -1.06 -1.91 20.38
CA ASP A 37 -1.17 -1.51 21.77
C ASP A 37 -0.49 -0.15 22.01
N SER A 38 0.71 0.04 21.43
CA SER A 38 1.50 1.26 21.63
C SER A 38 0.88 2.49 20.96
N PRO A 39 0.50 3.54 21.71
CA PRO A 39 -0.04 4.78 21.14
C PRO A 39 0.94 5.46 20.18
N ALA A 40 2.24 5.38 20.45
CA ALA A 40 3.28 5.95 19.58
C ALA A 40 3.35 5.23 18.23
N ARG A 41 3.18 3.90 18.22
CA ARG A 41 3.13 3.12 16.97
C ARG A 41 1.85 3.41 16.19
N LYS A 42 0.70 3.51 16.87
CA LYS A 42 -0.57 3.91 16.22
C LYS A 42 -0.47 5.26 15.53
N GLU A 43 0.08 6.25 16.21
CA GLU A 43 0.26 7.59 15.66
C GLU A 43 1.14 7.54 14.41
N ARG A 44 2.27 6.82 14.47
CA ARG A 44 3.18 6.71 13.33
C ARG A 44 2.57 5.96 12.14
N VAL A 45 1.85 4.87 12.39
CA VAL A 45 1.15 4.10 11.36
C VAL A 45 -0.01 4.91 10.77
N SER A 46 -0.67 5.76 11.56
CA SER A 46 -1.71 6.68 11.06
C SER A 46 -1.14 7.73 10.10
N GLN A 47 0.09 8.19 10.31
CA GLN A 47 0.76 9.11 9.38
C GLN A 47 1.03 8.43 8.03
N PHE A 48 1.49 7.19 8.03
CA PHE A 48 1.69 6.41 6.81
C PHE A 48 0.37 6.11 6.09
N LYS A 49 -0.72 5.86 6.83
CA LYS A 49 -2.06 5.78 6.25
C LYS A 49 -2.42 7.06 5.47
N SER A 50 -2.12 8.23 6.03
CA SER A 50 -2.35 9.50 5.33
C SER A 50 -1.49 9.67 4.08
N ASP A 51 -0.30 9.05 4.03
CA ASP A 51 0.50 8.98 2.81
C ASP A 51 -0.19 8.13 1.73
N HIS A 52 -0.78 6.97 2.09
CA HIS A 52 -1.59 6.17 1.16
C HIS A 52 -2.87 6.90 0.69
N GLU A 53 -3.55 7.63 1.58
CA GLU A 53 -4.71 8.45 1.20
C GLU A 53 -4.30 9.53 0.17
N ARG A 54 -3.11 10.13 0.33
CA ARG A 54 -2.54 11.06 -0.65
C ARG A 54 -2.25 10.34 -1.98
N HIS A 55 -1.66 9.15 -1.96
CA HIS A 55 -1.36 8.39 -3.18
C HIS A 55 -2.64 8.04 -3.94
N LEU A 56 -3.68 7.57 -3.23
CA LEU A 56 -5.00 7.29 -3.79
C LEU A 56 -5.61 8.53 -4.45
N ASP A 57 -5.50 9.70 -3.81
CA ASP A 57 -5.95 10.97 -4.37
C ASP A 57 -5.20 11.35 -5.65
N GLU A 58 -3.87 11.21 -5.68
CA GLU A 58 -3.04 11.48 -6.86
C GLU A 58 -3.38 10.51 -8.01
N LEU A 59 -3.55 9.22 -7.71
CA LEU A 59 -3.95 8.19 -8.68
C LEU A 59 -5.37 8.41 -9.20
N THR A 60 -6.30 8.83 -8.35
CA THR A 60 -7.68 9.15 -8.76
C THR A 60 -7.71 10.34 -9.72
N ARG A 61 -6.88 11.36 -9.48
CA ARG A 61 -6.71 12.48 -10.42
C ARG A 61 -6.07 12.04 -11.73
N LEU A 62 -5.10 11.13 -11.66
CA LEU A 62 -4.49 10.54 -12.86
C LEU A 62 -5.54 9.74 -13.67
N ALA A 63 -6.35 8.91 -13.01
CA ALA A 63 -7.43 8.15 -13.63
C ALA A 63 -8.39 9.06 -14.41
N ALA A 64 -8.82 10.17 -13.80
CA ALA A 64 -9.67 11.16 -14.45
C ALA A 64 -9.00 11.77 -15.69
N ARG A 65 -7.69 12.02 -15.65
CA ARG A 65 -6.92 12.57 -16.79
C ARG A 65 -6.77 11.58 -17.94
N VAL A 66 -6.49 10.32 -17.64
CA VAL A 66 -6.26 9.28 -18.67
C VAL A 66 -7.56 8.59 -19.11
N GLY A 67 -8.69 8.92 -18.49
CA GLY A 67 -9.98 8.32 -18.76
C GLY A 67 -10.05 6.85 -18.35
N ALA A 68 -9.41 6.52 -17.22
CA ALA A 68 -9.52 5.23 -16.55
C ALA A 68 -10.72 5.22 -15.59
N ASN A 69 -11.17 4.03 -15.20
CA ASN A 69 -12.14 3.88 -14.15
C ASN A 69 -11.52 4.22 -12.78
N VAL A 70 -12.37 4.58 -11.82
CA VAL A 70 -11.98 4.69 -10.41
C VAL A 70 -12.72 3.57 -9.69
N PRO A 71 -12.14 2.35 -9.65
CA PRO A 71 -12.80 1.24 -8.99
C PRO A 71 -13.06 1.59 -7.52
N GLN A 72 -14.28 1.27 -7.08
CA GLN A 72 -14.59 1.22 -5.65
C GLN A 72 -13.92 -0.01 -5.05
N GLU A 73 -13.85 -0.08 -3.72
CA GLU A 73 -13.18 -1.17 -2.99
C GLU A 73 -13.46 -2.54 -3.61
N PRO A 74 -12.44 -3.42 -3.70
CA PRO A 74 -12.62 -4.73 -4.29
C PRO A 74 -13.68 -5.52 -3.54
N ASP A 75 -14.53 -6.19 -4.32
CA ASP A 75 -15.65 -7.00 -3.87
C ASP A 75 -15.16 -8.16 -2.98
N ALA A 76 -15.18 -7.98 -1.64
CA ALA A 76 -15.03 -8.95 -0.55
C ALA A 76 -13.93 -10.06 -0.66
N LYS A 77 -13.02 -9.98 -1.63
CA LYS A 77 -12.00 -10.98 -1.95
C LYS A 77 -10.58 -10.51 -1.66
N SER A 78 -10.39 -9.24 -1.29
CA SER A 78 -9.15 -8.78 -0.65
C SER A 78 -9.04 -9.19 0.82
N MET A 79 -9.77 -10.24 1.23
CA MET A 79 -9.64 -10.89 2.54
C MET A 79 -8.31 -11.64 2.73
N LEU A 80 -7.45 -11.70 1.71
CA LEU A 80 -6.15 -12.41 1.79
C LEU A 80 -5.09 -11.61 2.55
N THR A 81 -5.05 -10.28 2.43
CA THR A 81 -4.17 -9.40 3.23
C THR A 81 -4.64 -9.27 4.68
N THR A 82 -5.96 -9.29 4.89
CA THR A 82 -6.63 -9.33 6.21
C THR A 82 -6.30 -10.62 6.98
N GLY A 83 -6.15 -11.74 6.28
CA GLY A 83 -5.92 -13.06 6.87
C GLY A 83 -4.58 -13.21 7.58
N GLU A 84 -3.49 -12.67 7.03
CA GLU A 84 -2.16 -12.74 7.66
C GLU A 84 -2.06 -11.81 8.89
N VAL A 85 -2.68 -10.62 8.83
CA VAL A 85 -2.76 -9.69 9.98
C VAL A 85 -3.60 -10.29 11.11
N GLN A 86 -4.75 -10.89 10.79
CA GLN A 86 -5.59 -11.58 11.80
C GLN A 86 -4.87 -12.78 12.45
N LEU A 87 -4.04 -13.52 11.71
CA LEU A 87 -3.24 -14.61 12.26
C LEU A 87 -2.05 -14.12 13.11
N ALA A 88 -1.45 -12.97 12.76
CA ALA A 88 -0.36 -12.36 13.53
C ALA A 88 -0.83 -11.81 14.89
N ASP A 89 -2.03 -11.23 14.93
CA ASP A 89 -2.69 -10.69 16.14
C ASP A 89 -2.89 -11.78 17.22
N MET A 90 -3.16 -13.02 16.80
CA MET A 90 -3.37 -14.14 17.72
C MET A 90 -2.10 -14.71 18.37
N ALA A 91 -0.89 -14.32 17.92
CA ALA A 91 0.34 -15.04 18.28
C ALA A 91 1.56 -14.19 18.73
N GLY A 92 1.60 -12.86 18.57
CA GLY A 92 2.87 -12.13 18.80
C GLY A 92 2.89 -10.62 19.02
N GLY A 93 1.77 -9.98 19.40
CA GLY A 93 1.73 -8.55 19.78
C GLY A 93 2.13 -7.55 18.68
N ASP A 94 2.40 -6.29 19.04
CA ASP A 94 2.76 -5.20 18.12
C ASP A 94 3.87 -5.59 17.11
N GLY A 95 4.90 -6.31 17.57
CA GLY A 95 6.03 -6.70 16.72
C GLY A 95 5.62 -7.65 15.59
N ALA A 96 4.75 -8.62 15.87
CA ALA A 96 4.24 -9.54 14.86
C ALA A 96 3.32 -8.83 13.87
N ILE A 97 2.47 -7.91 14.36
CA ILE A 97 1.58 -7.10 13.52
C ILE A 97 2.39 -6.24 12.55
N LEU A 98 3.41 -5.52 13.05
CA LEU A 98 4.28 -4.68 12.22
C LEU A 98 5.12 -5.51 11.24
N LYS A 99 5.56 -6.70 11.64
CA LYS A 99 6.26 -7.63 10.73
C LYS A 99 5.36 -8.09 9.58
N ALA A 100 4.11 -8.43 9.88
CA ALA A 100 3.13 -8.78 8.85
C ALA A 100 2.91 -7.61 7.89
N MET A 101 2.72 -6.39 8.42
CA MET A 101 2.56 -5.20 7.57
C MET A 101 3.79 -4.89 6.71
N SER A 102 5.01 -5.07 7.22
CA SER A 102 6.21 -4.90 6.40
C SER A 102 6.29 -5.88 5.21
N THR A 103 5.63 -7.03 5.32
CA THR A 103 5.52 -8.00 4.23
C THR A 103 4.51 -7.52 3.18
N ASN A 104 3.38 -6.95 3.60
CA ASN A 104 2.45 -6.27 2.68
C ASN A 104 3.16 -5.14 1.94
N GLU A 105 3.95 -4.32 2.63
CA GLU A 105 4.69 -3.23 1.98
C GLU A 105 5.77 -3.71 1.01
N THR A 106 6.25 -4.95 1.15
CA THR A 106 7.16 -5.50 0.15
C THR A 106 6.45 -5.66 -1.20
N ASP A 107 5.18 -6.05 -1.19
CA ASP A 107 4.35 -6.14 -2.39
C ASP A 107 4.02 -4.73 -2.93
N THR A 108 3.69 -3.75 -2.07
CA THR A 108 3.45 -2.35 -2.48
C THR A 108 4.68 -1.70 -3.11
N VAL A 109 5.86 -1.83 -2.47
CA VAL A 109 7.15 -1.34 -3.01
C VAL A 109 7.41 -1.97 -4.38
N THR A 110 7.24 -3.28 -4.52
CA THR A 110 7.44 -3.98 -5.80
C THR A 110 6.50 -3.46 -6.88
N ALA A 111 5.24 -3.16 -6.55
CA ALA A 111 4.28 -2.58 -7.48
C ALA A 111 4.74 -1.19 -7.95
N TYR A 112 5.15 -0.31 -7.03
CA TYR A 112 5.61 1.04 -7.37
C TYR A 112 6.95 1.07 -8.11
N GLU A 113 7.89 0.17 -7.82
CA GLU A 113 9.12 0.00 -8.61
C GLU A 113 8.78 -0.29 -10.07
N ARG A 114 7.86 -1.23 -10.29
CA ARG A 114 7.37 -1.55 -11.64
C ARG A 114 6.64 -0.37 -12.26
N GLY A 115 5.80 0.34 -11.51
CA GLY A 115 5.11 1.54 -11.97
C GLY A 115 6.07 2.64 -12.44
N CYS A 116 7.17 2.85 -11.71
CA CYS A 116 8.22 3.81 -12.08
C CYS A 116 8.91 3.45 -13.40
N ASP A 117 9.12 2.16 -13.64
CA ASP A 117 9.78 1.65 -14.85
C ASP A 117 8.80 1.36 -16.01
N ASN A 118 7.49 1.40 -15.75
CA ASN A 118 6.47 1.02 -16.72
C ASN A 118 6.43 2.01 -17.90
N THR A 119 6.48 1.49 -19.13
CA THR A 119 6.47 2.30 -20.36
C THR A 119 5.10 2.87 -20.71
N ALA A 120 4.02 2.34 -20.13
CA ALA A 120 2.67 2.87 -20.27
C ALA A 120 2.48 4.20 -19.52
N VAL A 121 3.32 4.50 -18.53
CA VAL A 121 3.26 5.74 -17.74
C VAL A 121 3.95 6.88 -18.52
N PRO A 122 3.20 7.96 -18.86
CA PRO A 122 3.78 9.16 -19.45
C PRO A 122 4.86 9.77 -18.55
N VAL A 123 5.88 10.40 -19.15
CA VAL A 123 7.04 10.94 -18.40
C VAL A 123 6.60 11.97 -17.35
N GLU A 124 5.60 12.79 -17.67
CA GLU A 124 5.03 13.79 -16.78
C GLU A 124 4.37 13.20 -15.52
N ASP A 125 3.94 11.93 -15.57
CA ASP A 125 3.21 11.26 -14.48
C ASP A 125 4.11 10.34 -13.64
N ARG A 126 5.33 10.04 -14.09
CA ARG A 126 6.29 9.20 -13.35
C ARG A 126 6.60 9.73 -11.96
N ALA A 127 6.51 11.05 -11.76
CA ALA A 127 6.75 11.67 -10.46
C ALA A 127 5.71 11.26 -9.40
N ILE A 128 4.50 10.83 -9.78
CA ILE A 128 3.49 10.29 -8.85
C ILE A 128 4.00 8.96 -8.28
N PHE A 129 4.38 8.03 -9.15
CA PHE A 129 4.88 6.71 -8.75
C PHE A 129 6.22 6.78 -8.01
N ALA A 130 7.13 7.68 -8.42
CA ALA A 130 8.43 7.82 -7.79
C ALA A 130 8.33 8.33 -6.34
N ARG A 131 7.45 9.32 -6.09
CA ARG A 131 7.22 9.84 -4.73
C ARG A 131 6.59 8.77 -3.84
N ALA A 132 5.56 8.09 -4.34
CA ALA A 132 4.94 7.00 -3.60
C ALA A 132 5.93 5.85 -3.29
N LEU A 133 6.81 5.50 -4.25
CA LEU A 133 7.86 4.51 -4.00
C LEU A 133 8.81 4.89 -2.85
N GLU A 134 9.17 6.18 -2.71
CA GLU A 134 10.00 6.65 -1.61
C GLU A 134 9.28 6.56 -0.26
N ASP A 135 7.99 6.88 -0.25
CA ASP A 135 7.12 6.73 0.91
C ASP A 135 7.05 5.24 1.32
N GLU A 136 6.74 4.33 0.40
CA GLU A 136 6.62 2.89 0.71
C GLU A 136 7.91 2.25 1.21
N ARG A 137 9.06 2.66 0.65
CA ARG A 137 10.36 2.23 1.16
C ARG A 137 10.57 2.69 2.60
N SER A 138 10.12 3.90 2.93
CA SER A 138 10.21 4.47 4.27
C SER A 138 9.26 3.78 5.25
N HIS A 139 8.03 3.48 4.82
CA HIS A 139 7.02 2.72 5.59
C HIS A 139 7.58 1.35 5.95
N LYS A 140 8.00 0.58 4.94
CA LYS A 140 8.57 -0.76 5.10
C LYS A 140 9.76 -0.75 6.04
N ALA A 141 10.73 0.14 5.82
CA ALA A 141 11.94 0.20 6.62
C ALA A 141 11.64 0.49 8.10
N TRP A 142 10.69 1.39 8.36
CA TRP A 142 10.26 1.69 9.73
C TRP A 142 9.59 0.48 10.39
N MET A 143 8.66 -0.18 9.69
CA MET A 143 7.96 -1.35 10.22
C MET A 143 8.92 -2.51 10.51
N GLU A 144 9.88 -2.78 9.62
CA GLU A 144 10.91 -3.80 9.85
C GLU A 144 11.81 -3.49 11.05
N ALA A 145 12.12 -2.22 11.28
CA ALA A 145 12.93 -1.79 12.42
C ALA A 145 12.15 -1.92 13.73
N GLU A 146 10.92 -1.40 13.79
CA GLU A 146 10.07 -1.48 14.98
C GLU A 146 9.68 -2.92 15.32
N ALA A 147 9.39 -3.75 14.32
CA ALA A 147 9.08 -5.16 14.53
C ALA A 147 10.23 -5.95 15.21
N LYS A 148 11.48 -5.53 15.01
CA LYS A 148 12.66 -6.13 15.66
C LYS A 148 12.90 -5.58 17.07
N ALA A 149 12.39 -4.39 17.36
CA ALA A 149 12.56 -3.72 18.65
C ALA A 149 11.42 -4.02 19.65
N ALA A 150 10.32 -4.61 19.16
CA ALA A 150 9.11 -4.94 19.92
C ALA A 150 9.18 -6.29 20.65
#